data_AF-A0A8J6TF12-F1
#
_entry.id   AF-A0A8J6TF12-F1
#
_cell.length_a   1.000
_cell.length_b   1.000
_cell.length_c   1.000
_cell.angle_alpha   90.00
_cell.angle_beta   90.00
_cell.angle_gamma   90.00
#
_symmetry.space_group_name_H-M   'P 1'
#
loop_
_entity.id
_entity.type
_entity.pdbx_description
1 polymer ?
#
loop_
_entity_poly.entity_id
_entity_poly.type
_entity_poly.pdbx_seq_one_letter_code
_entity_poly.pdbx_strand_id
1 'polypeptide(L)'
;MFLLCCIIVVTTILPKPKEEMANSVFIETALKDACQITGAFWAACIEKNNSGWIIEASYRLNKKRRGLVRDYFYLKAVDTWLCGAITGGRSRSRKLPEGPDFGVKRLYTFPVSSQ
;
A
#
# COMPACT_ATOMS: atom_id res chain seq x y z
N MET A 1 -6.21 20.58 14.57
CA MET A 1 -5.25 19.46 14.68
C MET A 1 -5.92 18.21 14.13
N PHE A 2 -5.93 18.02 12.81
CA PHE A 2 -6.58 16.87 12.17
C PHE A 2 -5.51 15.79 11.92
N LEU A 3 -5.32 14.90 12.91
CA LEU A 3 -4.54 13.67 12.72
C LEU A 3 -5.31 12.72 11.81
N LEU A 4 -5.14 12.89 10.51
CA LEU A 4 -5.48 11.89 9.51
C LEU A 4 -4.36 10.85 9.52
N CYS A 5 -4.52 9.81 10.36
CA CYS A 5 -3.72 8.59 10.27
C CYS A 5 -4.03 7.91 8.92
N CYS A 6 -3.31 8.32 7.87
CA CYS A 6 -3.41 7.76 6.54
C CYS A 6 -2.51 6.52 6.42
N ILE A 7 -2.88 5.60 5.54
CA ILE A 7 -2.00 4.57 4.99
C ILE A 7 -1.79 4.93 3.53
N ILE A 8 -0.55 4.87 3.05
CA ILE A 8 -0.25 4.96 1.62
C ILE A 8 0.02 3.54 1.12
N VAL A 9 -0.87 3.06 0.26
CA VAL A 9 -0.68 1.83 -0.51
C VAL A 9 -0.32 2.24 -1.93
N VAL A 10 0.94 2.08 -2.28
CA VAL A 10 1.43 2.31 -3.64
C VAL A 10 1.24 1.02 -4.40
N THR A 11 0.43 1.03 -5.47
CA THR A 11 0.20 -0.18 -6.28
C THR A 11 0.92 -0.06 -7.62
N THR A 12 1.86 -0.94 -7.89
CA THR A 12 2.54 -1.02 -9.19
C THR A 12 1.95 -2.15 -10.04
N ILE A 13 1.76 -1.90 -11.33
CA ILE A 13 1.69 -2.96 -12.35
C ILE A 13 3.03 -2.86 -13.08
N LEU A 14 3.92 -3.85 -12.93
CA LEU A 14 5.12 -3.91 -13.76
C LEU A 14 5.08 -5.17 -14.63
N PRO A 15 5.25 -5.06 -15.97
CA PRO A 15 5.94 -6.09 -16.72
C PRO A 15 7.43 -6.01 -16.36
N LYS A 16 8.01 -7.11 -15.87
CA LYS A 16 9.44 -7.15 -15.46
C LYS A 16 10.37 -6.63 -16.57
N PRO A 17 11.40 -5.84 -16.18
CA PRO A 17 12.76 -6.35 -16.35
C PRO A 17 13.65 -6.11 -15.12
N LYS A 18 14.23 -7.22 -14.63
CA LYS A 18 15.59 -7.44 -14.12
C LYS A 18 16.45 -6.24 -13.59
N GLU A 19 15.96 -5.40 -12.68
CA GLU A 19 16.80 -4.50 -11.85
C GLU A 19 16.32 -4.47 -10.39
N GLU A 20 16.72 -5.49 -9.62
CA GLU A 20 16.07 -5.87 -8.35
C GLU A 20 16.78 -5.35 -7.08
N MET A 21 17.82 -4.51 -7.18
CA MET A 21 18.63 -4.11 -6.01
C MET A 21 18.72 -2.60 -5.73
N ALA A 22 18.57 -1.74 -6.75
CA ALA A 22 18.58 -0.27 -6.58
C ALA A 22 17.18 0.30 -6.25
N ASN A 23 16.12 -0.40 -6.64
CA ASN A 23 14.74 0.07 -6.49
C ASN A 23 14.21 0.00 -5.05
N SER A 24 14.65 -0.97 -4.24
CA SER A 24 14.12 -1.14 -2.88
C SER A 24 14.46 0.03 -1.95
N VAL A 25 15.71 0.54 -1.99
CA VAL A 25 16.16 1.69 -1.20
C VAL A 25 15.45 2.98 -1.62
N PHE A 26 15.25 3.16 -2.94
CA PHE A 26 14.50 4.30 -3.47
C PHE A 26 13.03 4.26 -3.02
N ILE A 27 12.38 3.10 -3.14
CA ILE A 27 10.99 2.91 -2.72
C ILE A 27 10.86 3.12 -1.20
N GLU A 28 11.76 2.57 -0.38
CA GLU A 28 11.73 2.80 1.07
C GLU A 28 11.89 4.27 1.44
N THR A 29 12.78 5.00 0.75
CA THR A 29 12.96 6.44 0.93
C THR A 29 11.70 7.20 0.55
N ALA A 30 11.10 6.89 -0.60
CA ALA A 30 9.84 7.49 -1.05
C ALA A 30 8.67 7.19 -0.08
N LEU A 31 8.58 5.96 0.47
CA LEU A 31 7.56 5.62 1.47
C LEU A 31 7.78 6.40 2.78
N LYS A 32 9.04 6.58 3.19
CA LYS A 32 9.39 7.41 4.36
C LYS A 32 8.98 8.86 4.15
N ASP A 33 9.35 9.46 3.02
CA ASP A 33 9.04 10.85 2.70
C ASP A 33 7.53 11.06 2.59
N ALA A 34 6.83 10.14 1.92
CA ALA A 34 5.38 10.18 1.81
C ALA A 34 4.71 10.09 3.20
N CYS A 35 5.22 9.27 4.12
CA CYS A 35 4.78 9.26 5.51
C CYS A 35 5.03 10.58 6.23
N GLN A 36 6.18 11.22 6.02
CA GLN A 36 6.51 12.51 6.64
C GLN A 36 5.63 13.65 6.13
N ILE A 37 5.40 13.72 4.82
CA ILE A 37 4.58 14.76 4.17
C ILE A 37 3.11 14.62 4.57
N THR A 38 2.60 13.40 4.62
CA THR A 38 1.16 13.15 4.83
C THR A 38 0.77 12.92 6.29
N GLY A 39 1.74 12.70 7.18
CA GLY A 39 1.49 12.24 8.54
C GLY A 39 0.97 10.80 8.63
N ALA A 40 1.12 10.01 7.55
CA ALA A 40 0.71 8.61 7.53
C ALA A 40 1.47 7.78 8.57
N PHE A 41 0.74 6.92 9.28
CA PHE A 41 1.31 6.13 10.38
C PHE A 41 2.25 5.02 9.89
N TRP A 42 1.94 4.46 8.72
CA TRP A 42 2.78 3.53 7.97
C TRP A 42 2.43 3.61 6.47
N ALA A 43 3.36 3.16 5.63
CA ALA A 43 3.18 3.08 4.19
C ALA A 43 3.69 1.73 3.67
N ALA A 44 3.09 1.24 2.58
CA ALA A 44 3.50 0.02 1.93
C ALA A 44 3.42 0.18 0.41
N CYS A 45 4.44 -0.32 -0.28
CA CYS A 45 4.39 -0.58 -1.71
C CYS A 45 3.92 -2.03 -1.89
N ILE A 46 2.87 -2.21 -2.68
CA ILE A 46 2.30 -3.52 -2.96
C ILE A 46 2.20 -3.76 -4.45
N GLU A 47 2.42 -5.01 -4.84
CA GLU A 47 2.34 -5.45 -6.21
C GLU A 47 1.30 -6.56 -6.32
N LYS A 48 0.53 -6.56 -7.43
CA LYS A 48 -0.38 -7.64 -7.76
C LYS A 48 0.34 -8.64 -8.66
N ASN A 49 0.49 -9.87 -8.18
CA ASN A 49 1.01 -10.97 -8.98
C ASN A 49 -0.04 -12.09 -9.15
N ASN A 50 0.37 -13.20 -9.79
CA ASN A 50 -0.51 -14.35 -10.04
C ASN A 50 -1.02 -15.04 -8.76
N SER A 51 -0.37 -14.87 -7.61
CA SER A 51 -0.75 -15.50 -6.34
C SER A 51 -1.47 -14.57 -5.37
N GLY A 52 -1.51 -13.26 -5.62
CA GLY A 52 -2.17 -12.30 -4.75
C GLY A 52 -1.46 -10.95 -4.69
N TRP A 53 -1.67 -10.24 -3.58
CA TRP A 53 -1.00 -8.98 -3.30
C TRP A 53 0.26 -9.26 -2.48
N ILE A 54 1.42 -8.82 -2.98
CA ILE A 54 2.71 -8.91 -2.30
C ILE A 54 3.10 -7.52 -1.79
N ILE A 55 3.68 -7.46 -0.60
CA ILE A 55 4.26 -6.23 -0.06
C ILE A 55 5.75 -6.23 -0.40
N GLU A 56 6.12 -5.43 -1.39
CA GLU A 56 7.50 -5.26 -1.89
C GLU A 56 8.36 -4.46 -0.91
N ALA A 57 7.82 -3.35 -0.40
CA ALA A 57 8.50 -2.49 0.55
C ALA A 57 7.51 -1.91 1.55
N SER A 58 7.98 -1.54 2.74
CA SER A 58 7.12 -0.93 3.76
C SER A 58 7.90 -0.05 4.72
N TYR A 59 7.27 1.04 5.15
CA TYR A 59 7.81 1.94 6.18
C TYR A 59 6.90 1.92 7.41
N ARG A 60 7.48 1.68 8.60
CA ARG A 60 6.78 1.57 9.91
C ARG A 60 5.68 0.50 9.99
N LEU A 61 5.68 -0.45 9.06
CA LEU A 61 4.79 -1.60 9.08
C LEU A 61 5.45 -2.76 9.87
N ASN A 62 5.05 -2.94 11.13
CA ASN A 62 5.58 -4.03 11.94
C ASN A 62 5.08 -5.42 11.47
N LYS A 63 5.74 -6.50 11.92
CA LYS A 63 5.44 -7.88 11.48
C LYS A 63 3.97 -8.29 11.72
N LYS A 64 3.38 -7.90 12.86
CA LYS A 64 1.98 -8.17 13.20
C LYS A 64 1.02 -7.51 12.20
N ARG A 65 1.22 -6.20 11.94
CA ARG A 65 0.42 -5.44 10.97
C ARG A 65 0.63 -5.93 9.55
N ARG A 66 1.85 -6.33 9.18
CA ARG A 66 2.13 -6.90 7.86
C ARG A 66 1.27 -8.15 7.61
N GLY A 67 1.12 -9.03 8.61
CA GLY A 67 0.20 -10.16 8.55
C GLY A 67 -1.25 -9.72 8.33
N LEU A 68 -1.74 -8.81 9.18
CA LEU A 68 -3.11 -8.30 9.08
C LEU A 68 -3.42 -7.62 7.75
N VAL A 69 -2.49 -6.82 7.23
CA VAL A 69 -2.62 -6.11 5.95
C VAL A 69 -2.66 -7.09 4.80
N ARG A 70 -1.80 -8.11 4.83
CA ARG A 70 -1.81 -9.19 3.85
C ARG A 70 -3.16 -9.92 3.85
N ASP A 71 -3.64 -10.32 5.02
CA ASP A 71 -4.92 -11.03 5.16
C ASP A 71 -6.10 -10.16 4.70
N TYR A 72 -6.04 -8.85 4.98
CA TYR A 72 -7.02 -7.87 4.51
C TYR A 72 -7.04 -7.76 2.97
N PHE A 73 -5.88 -7.79 2.31
CA PHE A 73 -5.82 -7.76 0.84
C PHE A 73 -6.35 -9.03 0.17
N TYR A 74 -6.40 -10.16 0.89
CA TYR A 74 -7.04 -11.38 0.40
C TYR A 74 -8.58 -11.33 0.44
N LEU A 75 -9.17 -10.35 1.12
CA LEU A 75 -10.63 -10.18 1.07
C LEU A 75 -11.06 -9.76 -0.34
N LYS A 76 -11.98 -10.51 -0.95
CA LYS A 76 -12.49 -10.27 -2.31
C LYS A 76 -12.93 -8.82 -2.55
N ALA A 77 -13.56 -8.20 -1.55
CA ALA A 77 -14.00 -6.81 -1.62
C ALA A 77 -12.83 -5.81 -1.62
N VAL A 78 -11.69 -6.16 -1.03
CA VAL A 78 -10.47 -5.33 -1.01
C VAL A 78 -9.68 -5.53 -2.29
N ASP A 79 -9.55 -6.77 -2.75
CA ASP A 79 -8.95 -7.11 -4.03
C ASP A 79 -9.63 -6.37 -5.19
N THR A 80 -10.97 -6.45 -5.26
CA THR A 80 -11.76 -5.73 -6.29
C THR A 80 -11.54 -4.22 -6.23
N TRP A 81 -11.44 -3.66 -5.03
CA TRP A 81 -11.24 -2.23 -4.83
C TRP A 81 -9.82 -1.78 -5.25
N LEU A 82 -8.79 -2.56 -4.92
CA LEU A 82 -7.42 -2.30 -5.33
C LEU A 82 -7.25 -2.45 -6.84
N CYS A 83 -7.80 -3.51 -7.44
CA CYS A 83 -7.83 -3.68 -8.90
C CYS A 83 -8.53 -2.48 -9.57
N GLY A 84 -9.65 -1.99 -9.01
CA GLY A 84 -10.31 -0.80 -9.52
C GLY A 84 -9.53 0.51 -9.34
N ALA A 85 -8.66 0.61 -8.33
CA ALA A 85 -7.74 1.74 -8.18
C ALA A 85 -6.66 1.69 -9.27
N ILE A 86 -6.09 0.51 -9.51
CA ILE A 86 -5.10 0.25 -10.57
C ILE A 86 -5.68 0.53 -11.96
N THR A 87 -6.75 -0.17 -12.36
CA THR A 87 -7.35 -0.05 -13.70
C THR A 87 -7.87 1.36 -13.95
N GLY A 88 -8.33 2.05 -12.91
CA GLY A 88 -8.79 3.42 -13.00
C GLY A 88 -7.68 4.48 -13.02
N GLY A 89 -6.44 4.13 -12.70
CA GLY A 89 -5.30 5.07 -12.62
C GLY A 89 -5.53 6.23 -11.64
N ARG A 90 -6.47 6.10 -10.70
CA ARG A 90 -6.88 7.17 -9.78
C ARG A 90 -6.71 6.74 -8.33
N SER A 91 -6.25 7.68 -7.51
CA SER A 91 -6.18 7.47 -6.07
C SER A 91 -7.56 7.18 -5.49
N ARG A 92 -7.65 6.22 -4.58
CA ARG A 92 -8.88 5.87 -3.87
C ARG A 92 -8.63 5.79 -2.38
N SER A 93 -9.66 6.10 -1.59
CA SER A 93 -9.63 5.87 -0.14
C SER A 93 -10.76 4.94 0.27
N ARG A 94 -10.52 4.16 1.34
CA ARG A 94 -11.52 3.28 1.93
C ARG A 94 -11.41 3.34 3.46
N LYS A 95 -12.55 3.46 4.14
CA LYS A 95 -12.62 3.32 5.60
C LYS A 95 -12.30 1.87 5.95
N LEU A 96 -11.41 1.66 6.92
CA LEU A 96 -11.16 0.31 7.42
C LEU A 96 -12.35 -0.16 8.27
N PRO A 97 -12.75 -1.42 8.17
CA PRO A 97 -13.79 -1.97 9.04
C PRO A 97 -13.34 -1.89 10.50
N GLU A 98 -14.29 -1.70 11.41
CA GLU A 98 -14.05 -1.82 12.85
C GLU A 98 -13.72 -3.30 13.11
N GLY A 99 -12.45 -3.58 13.36
CA GLY A 99 -11.88 -4.92 13.29
C GLY A 99 -10.43 -4.93 13.78
N PRO A 100 -9.52 -5.76 13.22
CA PRO A 100 -8.17 -5.87 13.72
C PRO A 100 -7.46 -4.51 13.74
N ASP A 101 -6.67 -4.27 14.79
CA ASP A 101 -6.03 -2.98 15.02
C ASP A 101 -4.92 -2.69 14.00
N PHE A 102 -5.31 -2.05 12.91
CA PHE A 102 -4.39 -1.47 11.92
C PHE A 102 -3.73 -0.17 12.41
N GLY A 103 -4.13 0.34 13.59
CA GLY A 103 -3.69 1.62 14.15
C GLY A 103 -4.21 2.86 13.40
N VAL A 104 -5.10 2.66 12.43
CA VAL A 104 -5.55 3.69 11.48
C VAL A 104 -7.01 3.45 11.09
N LYS A 105 -7.72 4.52 10.72
CA LYS A 105 -9.16 4.45 10.39
C LYS A 105 -9.44 4.38 8.88
N ARG A 106 -8.45 4.69 8.05
CA ARG A 106 -8.62 4.84 6.60
C ARG A 106 -7.36 4.41 5.86
N LEU A 107 -7.59 3.74 4.75
CA LEU A 107 -6.55 3.30 3.83
C LEU A 107 -6.65 4.10 2.53
N TYR A 108 -5.53 4.62 2.06
CA TYR A 108 -5.43 5.32 0.79
C TYR A 108 -4.57 4.51 -0.16
N THR A 109 -4.98 4.51 -1.42
CA THR A 109 -4.29 3.82 -2.52
C THR A 109 -3.93 4.84 -3.57
N PHE A 110 -2.69 4.75 -4.04
CA PHE A 110 -2.15 5.61 -5.08
C PHE A 110 -1.59 4.67 -6.16
N PRO A 111 -2.29 4.54 -7.30
CA PRO A 111 -1.78 3.74 -8.39
C PRO A 111 -0.55 4.41 -8.97
N VAL A 112 0.51 3.64 -9.15
CA VAL A 112 1.72 4.06 -9.83
C VAL A 112 1.81 3.23 -11.10
N SER A 113 1.51 3.87 -12.22
CA SER A 113 1.83 3.35 -13.54
C SER A 113 3.32 3.53 -13.76
N SER A 114 4.06 2.44 -14.05
CA SER A 114 5.34 2.60 -14.73
C SER A 114 5.02 3.11 -16.14
N GLN A 115 5.30 4.38 -16.39
CA GLN A 115 5.51 4.81 -17.77
C GLN A 115 6.84 4.26 -18.25
#